data_AF-A0A7J6VR69-F1
#
_entry.id   AF-A0A7J6VR69-F1
#
_cell.length_a   1.000
_cell.length_b   1.000
_cell.length_c   1.000
_cell.angle_alpha   90.00
_cell.angle_beta   90.00
_cell.angle_gamma   90.00
#
_symmetry.space_group_name_H-M   'P 1'
#
loop_
_entity.id
_entity.type
_entity.pdbx_description
1 polymer ?
#
loop_
_entity_poly.entity_id
_entity_poly.type
_entity_poly.pdbx_seq_one_letter_code
_entity_poly.pdbx_strand_id
1 'polypeptide(L)'
;MYGQSQFDGNAAFSGGGFMPSQATQTTDSGIAPTKNRDSQRLTPFTVKQIAQAYASSDDKSNILIDGVDVNNITLVGIICDKVDRQTEVAFTIDDGTGRLDCKRW
;
A
#
# COMPACT_ATOMS: atom_id res chain seq x y z
N MET A 1 22.52 -29.27 -65.46
CA MET A 1 22.63 -30.05 -64.20
C MET A 1 23.30 -29.16 -63.17
N TYR A 2 22.55 -28.28 -62.52
CA TYR A 2 23.10 -27.40 -61.48
C TYR A 2 22.98 -28.11 -60.13
N GLY A 3 24.12 -28.40 -59.52
CA GLY A 3 24.22 -29.00 -58.19
C GLY A 3 23.90 -27.95 -57.12
N GLN A 4 22.91 -28.26 -56.28
CA GLN A 4 22.56 -27.45 -55.12
C GLN A 4 23.28 -28.00 -53.89
N SER A 5 24.19 -27.20 -53.36
CA SER A 5 24.93 -27.42 -52.12
C SER A 5 23.99 -27.44 -50.91
N GLN A 6 23.83 -28.61 -50.28
CA GLN A 6 23.28 -28.75 -48.93
C GLN A 6 24.31 -28.22 -47.93
N PHE A 7 23.98 -27.08 -47.31
CA PHE A 7 24.66 -26.60 -46.11
C PHE A 7 23.84 -27.06 -44.90
N ASP A 8 24.13 -28.26 -44.39
CA ASP A 8 23.56 -28.74 -43.12
C ASP A 8 24.53 -28.32 -42.00
N GLY A 9 24.24 -27.16 -41.41
CA GLY A 9 25.00 -26.54 -40.34
C GLY A 9 24.83 -27.27 -39.01
N ASN A 10 25.24 -28.54 -38.97
CA ASN A 10 25.27 -29.35 -37.77
C ASN A 10 26.63 -29.19 -37.06
N ALA A 11 26.81 -28.09 -36.32
CA ALA A 11 27.84 -27.97 -35.27
C ALA A 11 27.74 -26.62 -34.54
N ALA A 12 26.78 -26.46 -33.62
CA ALA A 12 26.81 -25.31 -32.71
C ALA A 12 26.13 -25.57 -31.36
N PHE A 13 26.31 -26.74 -30.75
CA PHE A 13 25.95 -26.94 -29.34
C PHE A 13 27.04 -27.74 -28.62
N SER A 14 28.22 -27.12 -28.51
CA SER A 14 29.17 -27.41 -27.43
C SER A 14 28.76 -26.54 -26.25
N GLY A 15 28.22 -27.15 -25.19
CA GLY A 15 27.85 -26.46 -23.96
C GLY A 15 26.59 -27.05 -23.33
N GLY A 16 26.75 -27.71 -22.20
CA GLY A 16 25.71 -28.56 -21.60
C GLY A 16 24.48 -27.82 -21.05
N GLY A 17 23.44 -28.62 -20.79
CA GLY A 17 22.37 -28.30 -19.85
C GLY A 17 20.98 -28.13 -20.47
N PHE A 18 20.06 -28.99 -20.00
CA PHE A 18 18.60 -28.93 -20.07
C PHE A 18 17.90 -29.29 -21.40
N MET A 19 17.37 -30.52 -21.43
CA MET A 19 16.30 -30.94 -22.34
C MET A 19 14.95 -30.36 -21.87
N PRO A 20 14.14 -29.73 -22.73
CA PRO A 20 12.78 -29.34 -22.37
C PRO A 20 11.86 -30.57 -22.42
N SER A 21 11.45 -31.06 -21.25
CA SER A 21 10.38 -32.05 -21.15
C SER A 21 9.04 -31.39 -21.41
N GLN A 22 8.33 -31.89 -22.43
CA GLN A 22 6.91 -31.64 -22.64
C GLN A 22 6.13 -32.23 -21.44
N ALA A 23 5.69 -31.38 -20.53
CA ALA A 23 4.73 -31.73 -19.49
C ALA A 23 3.85 -30.53 -19.13
N THR A 24 2.56 -30.78 -19.23
CA THR A 24 1.39 -29.95 -18.97
C THR A 24 1.30 -29.38 -17.56
N GLN A 25 0.67 -28.21 -17.47
CA GLN A 25 0.08 -27.54 -16.29
C GLN A 25 1.02 -26.74 -15.38
N THR A 26 1.20 -25.48 -15.80
CA THR A 26 1.04 -24.25 -14.99
C THR A 26 1.11 -24.43 -13.46
N THR A 27 2.33 -24.42 -12.92
CA THR A 27 2.55 -23.96 -11.55
C THR A 27 2.34 -22.45 -11.53
N ASP A 28 1.11 -22.05 -11.20
CA ASP A 28 0.82 -20.70 -10.71
C ASP A 28 1.62 -20.51 -9.43
N SER A 29 2.87 -20.08 -9.61
CA SER A 29 3.67 -19.46 -8.56
C SER A 29 3.05 -18.09 -8.36
N GLY A 30 1.88 -18.10 -7.73
CA GLY A 30 1.23 -16.93 -7.18
C GLY A 30 2.22 -16.32 -6.22
N ILE A 31 2.94 -15.31 -6.71
CA ILE A 31 3.57 -14.29 -5.89
C ILE A 31 2.41 -13.79 -5.03
N ALA A 32 2.28 -14.33 -3.82
CA ALA A 32 1.42 -13.74 -2.81
C ALA A 32 1.79 -12.27 -2.83
N PRO A 33 0.85 -11.34 -3.11
CA PRO A 33 1.19 -9.93 -3.09
C PRO A 33 1.72 -9.72 -1.69
N THR A 34 3.03 -9.48 -1.58
CA THR A 34 3.67 -9.13 -0.33
C THR A 34 2.89 -7.93 0.13
N LYS A 35 1.97 -8.14 1.09
CA LYS A 35 1.00 -7.15 1.54
C LYS A 35 1.83 -5.93 1.84
N ASN A 36 1.74 -4.95 0.94
CA ASN A 36 2.85 -4.05 0.73
C ASN A 36 3.04 -3.28 2.03
N ARG A 37 4.08 -3.67 2.79
CA ARG A 37 4.52 -2.99 4.00
C ARG A 37 5.12 -1.63 3.64
N ASP A 38 4.98 -1.18 2.38
CA ASP A 38 5.23 0.17 1.92
C ASP A 38 4.50 1.17 2.78
N SER A 39 5.23 1.58 3.81
CA SER A 39 5.11 2.83 4.53
C SER A 39 3.75 3.05 5.18
N GLN A 40 3.69 2.82 6.49
CA GLN A 40 2.75 3.52 7.37
C GLN A 40 3.02 5.04 7.23
N ARG A 41 2.52 5.66 6.16
CA ARG A 41 2.78 7.06 5.84
C ARG A 41 2.00 7.94 6.80
N LEU A 42 2.69 8.93 7.36
CA LEU A 42 2.03 10.05 8.00
C LEU A 42 1.55 10.99 6.91
N THR A 43 0.23 11.02 6.70
CA THR A 43 -0.37 11.84 5.64
C THR A 43 -1.03 13.06 6.26
N PRO A 44 -0.72 14.28 5.80
CA PRO A 44 -1.33 15.49 6.35
C PRO A 44 -2.79 15.60 5.90
N PHE A 45 -3.70 15.88 6.84
CA PHE A 45 -5.11 16.13 6.57
C PHE A 45 -5.64 17.29 7.42
N THR A 46 -6.80 17.79 7.03
CA THR A 46 -7.59 18.75 7.83
C THR A 46 -8.64 18.03 8.67
N VAL A 47 -9.13 18.65 9.75
CA VAL A 47 -10.22 18.10 10.58
C VAL A 47 -11.46 17.86 9.74
N LYS A 48 -11.79 18.75 8.79
CA LYS A 48 -12.95 18.58 7.92
C LYS A 48 -12.87 17.31 7.07
N GLN A 49 -11.71 17.04 6.45
CA GLN A 49 -11.53 15.82 5.64
C GLN A 49 -11.67 14.57 6.50
N ILE A 50 -11.10 14.58 7.71
CA ILE A 50 -11.20 13.47 8.66
C ILE A 50 -12.68 13.26 9.03
N ALA A 51 -13.38 14.31 9.46
CA ALA A 51 -14.79 14.23 9.85
C ALA A 51 -15.70 13.72 8.73
N GLN A 52 -15.46 14.17 7.49
CA GLN A 52 -16.20 13.71 6.32
C GLN A 52 -15.95 12.22 6.04
N ALA A 53 -14.71 11.76 6.15
CA ALA A 53 -14.36 10.36 5.98
C ALA A 53 -15.06 9.47 7.01
N TYR A 54 -15.03 9.86 8.28
CA TYR A 54 -15.73 9.15 9.37
C TYR A 54 -17.26 9.13 9.19
N ALA A 55 -17.85 10.22 8.71
CA ALA A 55 -19.29 10.26 8.45
C ALA A 55 -19.71 9.37 7.27
N SER A 56 -18.79 9.09 6.33
CA SER A 56 -19.02 8.24 5.16
C SER A 56 -18.65 6.77 5.38
N SER A 57 -17.99 6.43 6.49
CA SER A 57 -17.55 5.05 6.76
C SER A 57 -18.69 4.20 7.33
N ASP A 58 -19.07 3.16 6.58
CA ASP A 58 -20.18 2.25 6.89
C ASP A 58 -19.74 1.09 7.82
N ASP A 59 -19.15 1.42 8.98
CA ASP A 59 -18.59 0.46 9.97
C ASP A 59 -17.45 -0.47 9.47
N LYS A 60 -16.91 -0.22 8.28
CA LYS A 60 -15.74 -0.96 7.77
C LYS A 60 -14.48 -0.53 8.52
N SER A 61 -13.59 -1.50 8.78
CA SER A 61 -12.33 -1.32 9.54
C SER A 61 -11.33 -0.34 8.91
N ASN A 62 -11.57 0.16 7.71
CA ASN A 62 -10.65 0.98 6.94
C ASN A 62 -11.30 2.34 6.64
N ILE A 63 -10.63 3.41 7.07
CA ILE A 63 -11.04 4.77 6.79
C ILE A 63 -10.39 5.20 5.47
N LEU A 64 -11.24 5.60 4.53
CA LEU A 64 -10.80 6.20 3.27
C LEU A 64 -10.99 7.71 3.35
N ILE A 65 -9.89 8.46 3.27
CA ILE A 65 -9.94 9.92 3.13
C ILE A 65 -9.58 10.25 1.69
N ASP A 66 -10.52 10.83 0.94
CA ASP A 66 -10.35 11.17 -0.48
C ASP A 66 -9.85 9.99 -1.35
N GLY A 67 -10.28 8.76 -1.01
CA GLY A 67 -9.90 7.52 -1.72
C GLY A 67 -8.56 6.91 -1.28
N VAL A 68 -7.89 7.49 -0.29
CA VAL A 68 -6.65 6.97 0.29
C VAL A 68 -6.96 6.15 1.55
N ASP A 69 -6.42 4.93 1.66
CA ASP A 69 -6.49 4.12 2.88
C ASP A 69 -5.54 4.71 3.94
N VAL A 70 -6.10 5.17 5.06
CA VAL A 70 -5.39 5.97 6.05
C VAL A 70 -5.42 5.28 7.41
N ASN A 71 -4.22 5.06 7.97
CA ASN A 71 -4.04 4.56 9.34
C ASN A 71 -3.40 5.60 10.26
N ASN A 72 -2.45 6.39 9.76
CA ASN A 72 -1.77 7.44 10.52
C ASN A 72 -1.88 8.77 9.78
N ILE A 73 -2.14 9.84 10.53
CA ILE A 73 -2.29 11.19 9.98
C ILE A 73 -1.32 12.17 10.62
N THR A 74 -1.17 13.34 10.00
CA THR A 74 -0.61 14.53 10.63
C THR A 74 -1.61 15.67 10.50
N LEU A 75 -1.77 16.45 11.55
CA LEU A 75 -2.67 17.60 11.62
C LEU A 75 -1.93 18.72 12.35
N VAL A 76 -2.16 19.96 11.95
CA VAL A 76 -1.68 21.15 12.64
C VAL A 76 -2.89 22.02 13.00
N GLY A 77 -2.97 22.44 14.25
CA GLY A 77 -4.03 23.33 14.72
C GLY A 77 -3.71 23.90 16.10
N ILE A 78 -4.62 24.70 16.62
CA ILE A 78 -4.52 25.35 17.93
C ILE A 78 -5.26 24.48 18.97
N ILE A 79 -4.64 24.27 20.13
CA ILE A 79 -5.31 23.61 21.25
C ILE A 79 -6.31 24.59 21.87
N CYS A 80 -7.59 24.23 21.87
CA CYS A 80 -8.68 25.05 22.41
C CYS A 80 -9.13 24.63 23.82
N ASP A 81 -8.91 23.36 24.18
CA ASP A 81 -9.19 22.83 25.51
C ASP A 81 -8.16 21.74 25.88
N LYS A 82 -7.88 21.58 27.17
CA LYS A 82 -6.95 20.58 27.69
C LYS A 82 -7.37 20.11 29.08
N VAL A 83 -7.49 18.79 29.25
CA VAL A 83 -7.68 18.10 30.52
C VAL A 83 -6.49 17.19 30.78
N ASP A 84 -5.81 17.43 31.90
CA ASP A 84 -4.65 16.65 32.34
C ASP A 84 -5.07 15.64 33.42
N ARG A 85 -4.78 14.36 33.23
CA ARG A 85 -5.06 13.27 34.16
C ARG A 85 -3.79 12.45 34.36
N GLN A 86 -3.77 11.65 35.43
CA GLN A 86 -2.57 10.88 35.80
C GLN A 86 -2.04 9.95 34.69
N THR A 87 -2.91 9.42 33.84
CA THR A 87 -2.56 8.45 32.78
C THR A 87 -2.90 8.94 31.37
N GLU A 88 -3.47 10.14 31.22
CA GLU A 88 -3.83 10.66 29.91
C GLU A 88 -3.86 12.19 29.90
N VAL A 89 -3.59 12.78 28.74
CA VAL A 89 -3.89 14.16 28.42
C VAL A 89 -4.92 14.16 27.30
N ALA A 90 -6.12 14.64 27.59
CA ALA A 90 -7.16 14.89 26.60
C ALA A 90 -7.11 16.36 26.16
N PHE A 91 -7.23 16.64 24.87
CA PHE A 91 -7.22 18.00 24.34
C PHE A 91 -8.03 18.08 23.05
N THR A 92 -8.58 19.25 22.76
CA THR A 92 -9.30 19.53 21.51
C THR A 92 -8.44 20.43 20.62
N ILE A 93 -8.19 20.02 19.37
CA ILE A 93 -7.48 20.82 18.35
C ILE A 93 -8.50 21.44 17.39
N ASP A 94 -8.33 22.72 17.07
CA ASP A 94 -9.01 23.45 15.99
C ASP A 94 -8.01 23.84 14.90
N ASP A 95 -8.23 23.40 13.66
CA ASP A 95 -7.36 23.72 12.51
C ASP A 95 -7.97 24.80 11.58
N GLY A 96 -9.08 25.43 11.99
CA GLY A 96 -9.85 26.37 11.17
C GLY A 96 -10.85 25.72 10.21
N THR A 97 -10.80 24.40 10.05
CA THR A 97 -11.76 23.61 9.26
C THR A 97 -12.72 22.80 10.14
N GLY A 98 -12.37 22.59 11.40
CA GLY A 98 -13.19 21.92 12.40
C GLY A 98 -12.43 21.70 13.71
N ARG A 99 -13.09 21.01 14.65
CA ARG A 99 -12.50 20.62 15.94
C ARG A 99 -12.42 19.11 16.08
N LEU A 100 -11.32 18.63 16.64
CA LEU A 100 -11.05 17.22 16.85
C LEU A 100 -10.58 16.95 18.29
N ASP A 101 -11.25 16.03 18.97
CA ASP A 101 -10.85 15.56 20.29
C ASP A 101 -9.72 14.52 20.17
N CYS A 102 -8.67 14.72 20.97
CA CYS A 102 -7.45 13.95 20.94
C CYS A 102 -7.10 13.46 22.34
N LYS A 103 -6.53 12.25 22.44
CA LYS A 103 -6.05 11.67 23.70
C LYS A 103 -4.63 11.16 23.53
N ARG A 104 -3.74 11.60 24.43
CA ARG A 104 -2.38 11.09 24.56
C ARG A 104 -2.25 10.38 25.90
N TRP A 105 -1.89 9.10 25.87
CA TRP A 105 -1.62 8.28 27.06
C TRP A 105 -0.17 8.44 27.51
#